data_AF-G2G5Y4-F1
#
_entry.id   AF-G2G5Y4-F1
#
_cell.length_a   1.000
_cell.length_b   1.000
_cell.length_c   1.000
_cell.angle_alpha   90.00
_cell.angle_beta   90.00
_cell.angle_gamma   90.00
#
_symmetry.space_group_name_H-M   'P 1'
#
loop_
_entity.id
_entity.type
_entity.pdbx_description
1 polymer ?
#
loop_
_entity_poly.entity_id
_entity_poly.type
_entity_poly.pdbx_seq_one_letter_code
_entity_poly.pdbx_strand_id
1 'polypeptide(L)'
;MGSIPIDRASWPEDGRIGRITAGEYAGLYLLLAVEINDSWAFYISEDPRVGEADQLEADDFWATDEDTPALVEEMAVVWADESQDAELEMEIFDIRGEWHRRRRGNALIRSVFRRPGRRD
;
A
#
# COMPACT_ATOMS: atom_id res chain seq x y z
N MET A 1 -18.16 -12.45 -6.03
CA MET A 1 -16.71 -12.20 -5.87
C MET A 1 -16.46 -12.09 -4.38
N GLY A 2 -15.58 -12.93 -3.84
CA GLY A 2 -15.35 -12.99 -2.39
C GLY A 2 -14.50 -11.82 -1.92
N SER A 3 -14.86 -11.23 -0.78
CA SER A 3 -14.04 -10.26 -0.07
C SER A 3 -12.75 -10.95 0.39
N ILE A 4 -11.59 -10.43 -0.01
CA ILE A 4 -10.31 -10.91 0.51
C ILE A 4 -10.21 -10.44 1.97
N PRO A 5 -9.97 -11.33 2.94
CA PRO A 5 -9.78 -10.92 4.33
C PRO A 5 -8.51 -10.06 4.45
N ILE A 6 -8.65 -8.86 5.00
CA ILE A 6 -7.53 -7.95 5.22
C ILE A 6 -6.92 -8.28 6.57
N ASP A 7 -5.93 -9.16 6.55
CA ASP A 7 -5.22 -9.63 7.73
C ASP A 7 -3.71 -9.58 7.47
N ARG A 8 -2.97 -9.00 8.42
CA ARG A 8 -1.52 -8.79 8.26
C ARG A 8 -0.70 -10.06 8.16
N ALA A 9 -1.14 -11.15 8.80
CA ALA A 9 -0.38 -12.39 8.79
C ALA A 9 -0.44 -13.08 7.41
N SER A 10 -1.49 -12.79 6.63
CA SER A 10 -1.71 -13.34 5.30
C SER A 10 -1.53 -12.33 4.17
N TRP A 11 -1.40 -11.03 4.46
CA TRP A 11 -1.20 -10.01 3.45
C TRP A 11 0.21 -10.07 2.85
N PRO A 12 0.37 -9.92 1.52
CA PRO A 12 1.69 -9.89 0.91
C PRO A 12 2.56 -8.74 1.43
N GLU A 13 3.87 -8.99 1.61
CA GLU A 13 4.84 -7.98 2.08
C GLU A 13 4.96 -6.77 1.15
N ASP A 14 4.64 -6.98 -0.12
CA ASP A 14 4.64 -5.96 -1.18
C ASP A 14 3.28 -5.26 -1.34
N GLY A 15 2.27 -5.68 -0.58
CA GLY A 15 0.90 -5.18 -0.69
C GLY A 15 0.08 -5.86 -1.79
N ARG A 16 -1.15 -5.37 -1.97
CA ARG A 16 -2.09 -5.80 -3.01
C ARG A 16 -2.58 -4.59 -3.77
N ILE A 17 -2.82 -4.77 -5.07
CA ILE A 17 -3.41 -3.73 -5.90
C ILE A 17 -4.87 -4.03 -6.16
N GLY A 18 -5.70 -3.01 -6.04
CA GLY A 18 -7.11 -3.08 -6.37
C GLY A 18 -7.58 -1.83 -7.07
N ARG A 19 -8.74 -1.93 -7.74
CA ARG A 19 -9.41 -0.80 -8.35
C ARG A 19 -10.56 -0.34 -7.45
N ILE A 20 -10.62 0.96 -7.20
CA ILE A 20 -11.65 1.61 -6.40
C ILE A 20 -12.88 1.81 -7.28
N THR A 21 -14.06 1.42 -6.79
CA THR A 21 -15.30 1.46 -7.59
C THR A 21 -16.39 2.36 -7.01
N ALA A 22 -16.18 2.91 -5.81
CA ALA A 22 -17.11 3.82 -5.16
C ALA A 22 -16.38 4.97 -4.44
N GLY A 23 -17.12 6.02 -4.11
CA GLY A 23 -16.61 7.18 -3.38
C GLY A 23 -15.89 8.21 -4.26
N GLU A 24 -15.11 9.07 -3.62
CA GLU A 24 -14.36 10.16 -4.25
C GLU A 24 -13.27 9.64 -5.20
N TYR A 25 -12.62 8.53 -4.83
CA TYR A 25 -11.54 7.92 -5.60
C TYR A 25 -12.03 6.88 -6.62
N ALA A 26 -13.33 6.87 -6.96
CA ALA A 26 -13.89 5.90 -7.89
C ALA A 26 -13.21 5.98 -9.27
N GLY A 27 -12.72 4.84 -9.76
CA GLY A 27 -12.01 4.73 -11.03
C GLY A 27 -10.49 4.63 -10.89
N LEU A 28 -9.93 4.98 -9.72
CA LEU A 28 -8.50 4.95 -9.40
C LEU A 28 -8.02 3.58 -8.93
N TYR A 29 -6.71 3.40 -8.88
CA TYR A 29 -6.06 2.24 -8.28
C TYR A 29 -5.65 2.53 -6.85
N LEU A 30 -5.76 1.50 -6.01
CA LEU A 30 -5.25 1.44 -4.65
C LEU A 30 -4.13 0.40 -4.59
N LEU A 31 -2.97 0.78 -4.06
CA LEU A 31 -2.00 -0.15 -3.51
C LEU A 31 -2.14 -0.11 -1.98
N LEU A 32 -2.56 -1.24 -1.40
CA LEU A 32 -2.71 -1.41 0.04
C LEU A 32 -1.58 -2.27 0.58
N ALA A 33 -0.79 -1.72 1.49
CA ALA A 33 0.40 -2.39 2.02
C ALA A 33 0.59 -2.21 3.53
N VAL A 34 1.27 -3.17 4.15
CA VAL A 34 1.53 -3.19 5.61
C VAL A 34 2.83 -2.45 5.92
N GLU A 35 2.77 -1.47 6.83
CA GLU A 35 3.93 -0.70 7.31
C GLU A 35 4.41 -1.13 8.71
N ILE A 36 5.66 -0.75 9.03
CA ILE A 36 6.42 -1.28 10.19
C ILE A 36 5.84 -0.85 11.56
N ASN A 37 4.92 0.12 11.61
CA ASN A 37 4.37 0.72 12.84
C ASN A 37 2.90 0.38 13.08
N ASP A 38 2.52 -0.86 12.79
CA ASP A 38 1.14 -1.28 12.94
C ASP A 38 0.12 -0.39 12.21
N SER A 39 0.43 0.00 10.98
CA SER A 39 -0.48 0.77 10.12
C SER A 39 -0.52 0.18 8.71
N TRP A 40 -1.65 0.43 8.05
CA TRP A 40 -1.84 0.17 6.62
C TRP A 40 -1.59 1.45 5.87
N ALA A 41 -0.83 1.37 4.78
CA ALA A 41 -0.62 2.46 3.85
C ALA A 41 -1.54 2.29 2.64
N PHE A 42 -2.33 3.32 2.35
CA PHE A 42 -3.18 3.41 1.18
C PHE A 42 -2.50 4.34 0.18
N TYR A 43 -2.04 3.80 -0.94
CA TYR A 43 -1.52 4.60 -2.05
C TYR A 43 -2.56 4.64 -3.16
N ILE A 44 -3.02 5.83 -3.53
CA ILE A 44 -4.03 6.00 -4.57
C ILE A 44 -3.39 6.69 -5.78
N SER A 45 -3.57 6.10 -6.96
CA SER A 45 -2.99 6.62 -8.20
C SER A 45 -3.95 6.43 -9.38
N GLU A 46 -3.86 7.34 -10.34
CA GLU A 46 -4.57 7.26 -11.62
C GLU A 46 -3.96 6.19 -12.53
N ASP A 47 -4.79 5.64 -13.43
CA ASP A 47 -4.29 4.77 -14.49
C ASP A 47 -3.53 5.63 -15.53
N PRO A 48 -2.22 5.42 -15.74
CA PRO A 48 -1.46 6.19 -16.72
C PRO A 48 -1.94 5.97 -18.17
N ARG A 49 -2.74 4.92 -18.42
CA ARG A 49 -3.33 4.62 -19.74
C ARG A 49 -4.64 5.35 -19.98
N VAL A 50 -5.26 5.93 -18.94
CA VAL A 50 -6.50 6.71 -19.05
C VAL A 50 -6.12 8.17 -19.24
N GLY A 51 -5.94 8.56 -20.50
CA GLY A 51 -5.28 9.81 -20.89
C GLY A 51 -5.99 11.13 -20.58
N GLU A 52 -7.14 11.16 -19.90
CA GLU A 52 -7.94 12.38 -19.68
C GLU A 52 -8.81 12.31 -18.41
N ALA A 53 -8.29 11.82 -17.29
CA ALA A 53 -8.94 12.08 -16.00
C ALA A 53 -8.39 13.40 -15.43
N ASP A 54 -9.29 14.33 -15.14
CA ASP A 54 -8.99 15.61 -14.51
C ASP A 54 -8.19 15.42 -13.22
N GLN A 55 -6.86 15.64 -13.25
CA GLN A 55 -5.97 15.83 -12.09
C GLN A 55 -6.52 15.23 -10.77
N LEU A 56 -6.75 13.92 -10.69
CA LEU A 56 -7.01 13.32 -9.39
C LEU A 56 -5.66 13.29 -8.68
N GLU A 57 -5.50 14.17 -7.70
CA GLU A 57 -4.29 14.23 -6.89
C GLU A 57 -4.01 12.82 -6.34
N ALA A 58 -2.80 12.32 -6.61
CA ALA A 58 -2.32 11.11 -5.98
C ALA A 58 -2.30 11.35 -4.47
N ASP A 59 -3.14 10.63 -3.75
CA ASP A 59 -3.31 10.76 -2.31
C ASP A 59 -2.74 9.52 -1.60
N ASP A 60 -2.08 9.76 -0.48
CA ASP A 60 -1.56 8.71 0.37
C ASP A 60 -1.90 8.96 1.84
N PHE A 61 -2.52 7.96 2.47
CA PHE A 61 -2.89 8.04 3.87
C PHE A 61 -2.68 6.72 4.61
N TRP A 62 -2.70 6.80 5.94
CA TRP A 62 -2.49 5.65 6.82
C TRP A 62 -3.73 5.38 7.65
N ALA A 63 -4.04 4.09 7.82
CA ALA A 63 -5.14 3.63 8.66
C ALA A 63 -4.67 2.56 9.66
N THR A 64 -5.39 2.46 10.77
CA THR A 64 -5.17 1.41 11.77
C THR A 64 -5.79 0.09 11.31
N ASP A 65 -5.46 -1.03 11.98
CA ASP A 65 -6.11 -2.32 11.70
C ASP A 65 -7.62 -2.31 11.89
N GLU A 66 -8.13 -1.47 12.80
CA GLU A 66 -9.56 -1.38 13.11
C GLU A 66 -10.31 -0.64 12.00
N ASP A 67 -9.69 0.38 11.40
CA ASP A 67 -10.33 1.25 10.40
C ASP A 67 -10.22 0.70 8.97
N THR A 68 -9.11 0.01 8.65
CA THR A 68 -8.81 -0.48 7.29
C THR A 68 -9.94 -1.29 6.66
N PRO A 69 -10.59 -2.27 7.34
CA PRO A 69 -11.67 -3.03 6.73
C PRO A 69 -12.86 -2.17 6.31
N ALA A 70 -13.25 -1.20 7.13
CA ALA A 70 -14.37 -0.31 6.84
C ALA A 70 -14.05 0.62 5.67
N LEU A 71 -12.83 1.17 5.62
CA LEU A 71 -12.38 2.03 4.52
C LEU A 71 -12.35 1.29 3.18
N VAL A 72 -11.84 0.05 3.17
CA VAL A 72 -11.82 -0.76 1.94
C VAL A 72 -13.24 -1.14 1.47
N GLU A 73 -14.15 -1.40 2.41
CA GLU A 73 -15.56 -1.65 2.10
C GLU A 73 -16.23 -0.40 1.50
N GLU A 74 -16.00 0.78 2.09
CA GLU A 74 -16.53 2.07 1.60
C GLU A 74 -16.03 2.40 0.19
N MET A 75 -14.75 2.16 -0.08
CA MET A 75 -14.12 2.35 -1.39
C MET A 75 -14.56 1.30 -2.43
N ALA A 76 -15.24 0.23 -2.00
CA ALA A 76 -15.67 -0.88 -2.83
C ALA A 76 -14.53 -1.42 -3.73
N VAL A 77 -13.40 -1.75 -3.11
CA VAL A 77 -12.18 -2.14 -3.83
C VAL A 77 -12.34 -3.52 -4.48
N VAL A 78 -12.09 -3.58 -5.78
CA VAL A 78 -11.99 -4.82 -6.55
C VAL A 78 -10.51 -5.15 -6.73
N TRP A 79 -10.04 -6.16 -6.00
CA TRP A 79 -8.64 -6.60 -6.05
C TRP A 79 -8.27 -7.20 -7.41
N ALA A 80 -7.08 -6.85 -7.90
CA ALA A 80 -6.46 -7.48 -9.04
C ALA A 80 -6.05 -8.93 -8.71
N ASP A 81 -5.82 -9.72 -9.74
CA ASP A 81 -5.20 -11.03 -9.58
C ASP A 81 -3.76 -10.87 -9.08
N GLU A 82 -3.35 -11.74 -8.14
CA GLU A 82 -2.02 -11.67 -7.52
C GLU A 82 -0.88 -11.74 -8.54
N SER A 83 -1.10 -12.42 -9.67
CA SER A 83 -0.11 -12.50 -10.74
C SER A 83 0.13 -11.15 -11.44
N GLN A 84 -0.80 -10.20 -11.31
CA GLN A 84 -0.75 -8.89 -11.95
C GLN A 84 -0.26 -7.79 -11.01
N ASP A 85 -0.27 -8.01 -9.70
CA ASP A 85 0.13 -7.01 -8.70
C ASP A 85 1.51 -6.43 -9.00
N ALA A 86 2.47 -7.26 -9.41
CA ALA A 86 3.83 -6.80 -9.66
C ALA A 86 3.96 -5.92 -10.91
N GLU A 87 3.20 -6.22 -11.96
CA GLU A 87 3.19 -5.45 -13.21
C GLU A 87 2.48 -4.10 -13.00
N LEU A 88 1.31 -4.15 -12.36
CA LEU A 88 0.50 -2.97 -12.05
C LEU A 88 1.22 -2.02 -11.08
N GLU A 89 1.94 -2.56 -10.10
CA GLU A 89 2.72 -1.74 -9.17
C GLU A 89 3.77 -0.92 -9.93
N MET A 90 4.55 -1.58 -10.79
CA MET A 90 5.60 -0.90 -11.56
C MET A 90 5.05 0.11 -12.55
N GLU A 91 3.87 -0.17 -13.11
CA GLU A 91 3.27 0.68 -14.13
C GLU A 91 2.55 1.91 -13.55
N ILE A 92 1.83 1.73 -12.45
CA ILE A 92 0.88 2.74 -11.92
C ILE A 92 1.49 3.53 -10.77
N PHE A 93 2.29 2.87 -9.93
CA PHE A 93 2.82 3.43 -8.71
C PHE A 93 4.32 3.73 -8.83
N ASP A 94 5.11 2.84 -9.46
CA ASP A 94 6.59 2.89 -9.49
C ASP A 94 7.21 3.08 -8.08
N ILE A 95 6.50 2.63 -7.04
CA ILE A 95 6.85 2.86 -5.63
C ILE A 95 7.94 1.89 -5.18
N ARG A 96 8.05 0.68 -5.77
CA ARG A 96 9.06 -0.35 -5.43
C ARG A 96 10.49 0.16 -5.54
N GLY A 97 10.76 1.07 -6.48
CA GLY A 97 12.07 1.72 -6.63
C GLY A 97 12.49 2.58 -5.43
N GLU A 98 11.53 3.22 -4.76
CA GLU A 98 11.73 4.02 -3.55
C GLU A 98 11.56 3.20 -2.26
N TRP A 99 10.59 2.30 -2.20
CA TRP A 99 10.30 1.45 -1.05
C TRP A 99 11.44 0.48 -0.72
N HIS A 100 12.02 -0.20 -1.70
CA HIS A 100 13.22 -1.03 -1.46
C HIS A 100 14.45 -0.18 -1.07
N ARG A 101 14.52 1.09 -1.49
CA ARG A 101 15.56 2.03 -1.05
C ARG A 101 15.34 2.48 0.40
N ARG A 102 14.11 2.83 0.78
CA ARG A 102 13.72 3.24 2.14
C ARG A 102 13.78 2.07 3.13
N ARG A 103 13.28 0.87 2.78
CA ARG A 103 13.41 -0.36 3.62
C ARG A 103 14.87 -0.75 3.85
N ARG A 104 15.76 -0.64 2.85
CA ARG A 104 17.22 -0.84 3.05
C ARG A 104 17.87 0.25 3.90
N GLY A 105 17.45 1.51 3.75
CA GLY A 105 17.88 2.62 4.61
C GLY A 105 17.46 2.44 6.07
N ASN A 106 16.22 2.02 6.31
CA ASN A 106 15.69 1.79 7.66
C ASN A 106 16.22 0.49 8.32
N ALA A 107 16.56 -0.54 7.54
CA ALA A 107 17.24 -1.73 8.07
C ALA A 107 18.65 -1.39 8.62
N LEU A 108 19.38 -0.48 7.96
CA LEU A 108 20.65 0.03 8.45
C LEU A 108 20.48 0.87 9.72
N ILE A 109 19.46 1.75 9.79
CA ILE A 109 19.20 2.56 11.00
C ILE A 109 18.77 1.69 12.20
N ARG A 110 17.97 0.64 11.99
CA ARG A 110 17.62 -0.32 13.07
C ARG A 110 18.84 -1.09 13.62
N SER A 111 19.92 -1.24 12.84
CA SER A 111 21.16 -1.91 13.31
C SER A 111 22.09 -1.01 14.14
N VAL A 112 21.93 0.32 14.10
CA VAL A 112 22.84 1.27 14.78
C VAL A 112 22.43 1.54 16.24
N PHE A 113 21.25 1.06 16.67
CA PHE A 113 20.77 1.18 18.06
C PHE A 113 21.05 -0.04 18.95
N ARG A 114 22.03 -0.89 18.63
CA ARG A 114 22.65 -1.79 19.62
C ARG A 114 24.01 -1.22 20.07
N ARG A 115 23.99 -0.20 20.94
CA ARG A 115 25.17 0.12 21.75
C ARG A 115 25.25 -0.85 22.94
N PRO A 116 26.45 -1.34 23.28
CA PRO A 116 26.67 -2.28 24.36
C PRO A 116 26.44 -1.60 25.71
N GLY A 117 25.58 -2.19 26.53
CA GLY A 117 25.45 -1.85 27.95
C GLY A 117 26.80 -2.00 28.63
N ARG A 118 27.31 -0.88 29.12
CA ARG A 118 28.58 -0.71 29.84
C ARG A 118 28.42 -1.25 31.26
N ARG A 119 29.49 -1.91 31.72
CA ARG A 119 29.74 -2.49 33.04
C ARG A 119 29.36 -1.57 34.21
N ASP A 120 28.85 -2.20 35.27
CA ASP A 120 29.29 -1.95 36.65
C ASP A 120 30.04 -3.20 37.13
#